data_AF-A0A820CIS5-F1
#
_entry.id   AF-A0A820CIS5-F1
#
_cell.length_a   1.000
_cell.length_b   1.000
_cell.length_c   1.000
_cell.angle_alpha   90.00
_cell.angle_beta   90.00
_cell.angle_gamma   90.00
#
_symmetry.space_group_name_H-M   'P 1'
#
loop_
_entity.id
_entity.type
_entity.pdbx_description
1 polymer ?
#
loop_
_entity_poly.entity_id
_entity_poly.type
_entity_poly.pdbx_seq_one_letter_code
_entity_poly.pdbx_strand_id
1 'polypeptide(L)' 'RLAITLCINKIDRLVLELKLPPQDAFFKIKHIIDEVNGLIKTHSEDESNASYVSPLLNNVCFASSYYRFCFTL' A
#
# COMPACT_ATOMS: atom_id res chain seq x y z
N ARG A 1 13.50 12.95 -11.05
CA ARG A 1 12.44 11.92 -10.97
C ARG A 1 12.82 10.94 -9.88
N LEU A 2 11.96 10.72 -8.89
CA LEU A 2 12.21 9.79 -7.79
C LEU A 2 11.35 8.54 -7.99
N ALA A 3 11.93 7.36 -7.86
CA ALA A 3 11.17 6.12 -7.81
C ALA A 3 10.35 6.09 -6.52
N ILE A 4 9.08 5.68 -6.62
CA ILE A 4 8.18 5.57 -5.48
C ILE A 4 7.98 4.08 -5.16
N THR A 5 8.09 3.75 -3.87
CA THR A 5 7.76 2.44 -3.31
C THR A 5 6.87 2.67 -2.09
N LEU A 6 5.75 1.94 -2.01
CA LEU A 6 4.78 2.10 -0.93
C LEU A 6 5.05 1.06 0.17
N CYS A 7 5.21 1.51 1.41
CA CYS A 7 5.25 0.64 2.58
C CYS A 7 3.99 0.86 3.42
N ILE A 8 3.12 -0.16 3.47
CA ILE A 8 1.92 -0.12 4.30
C ILE A 8 2.29 -0.69 5.67
N ASN A 9 2.44 0.20 6.65
CA ASN A 9 2.84 -0.17 8.01
C ASN A 9 1.63 -0.30 8.96
N LYS A 10 1.86 -0.96 10.10
CA LYS A 10 0.86 -1.24 11.16
C LYS A 10 -0.28 -2.15 10.69
N ILE A 11 0.00 -3.06 9.75
CA ILE A 11 -1.03 -3.99 9.25
C ILE A 11 -1.55 -4.95 10.34
N ASP A 12 -0.76 -5.16 11.39
CA ASP A 12 -1.14 -5.93 12.58
C ASP A 12 -2.39 -5.36 13.27
N ARG A 13 -2.60 -4.04 13.22
CA ARG A 13 -3.77 -3.39 13.86
C ARG A 13 -5.08 -3.75 13.17
N LEU A 14 -5.05 -4.05 11.87
CA LEU A 14 -6.24 -4.52 11.13
C LEU A 14 -6.76 -5.84 11.72
N VAL A 15 -5.85 -6.71 12.14
CA VAL A 15 -6.16 -8.05 12.65
C VAL A 15 -6.36 -8.05 14.16
N LEU A 16 -5.47 -7.41 14.92
CA LEU A 16 -5.44 -7.52 16.38
C LEU A 16 -6.34 -6.51 17.09
N GLU A 17 -6.37 -5.26 16.61
CA GLU A 17 -7.16 -4.19 17.22
C GLU A 17 -8.56 -4.12 16.62
N LEU A 18 -8.65 -3.97 15.29
CA LEU A 18 -9.92 -3.83 14.58
C LEU A 18 -10.63 -5.17 14.38
N LYS A 19 -9.90 -6.29 14.45
CA LYS A 19 -10.44 -7.66 14.28
C LYS A 19 -11.22 -7.83 12.97
N LEU A 20 -10.72 -7.21 11.90
CA LEU A 20 -11.37 -7.31 10.58
C LEU A 20 -11.26 -8.74 10.04
N PRO A 21 -12.33 -9.27 9.43
CA PRO A 21 -12.23 -10.46 8.60
C PRO A 21 -11.16 -10.29 7.50
N PRO A 22 -10.50 -11.38 7.05
CA PRO A 22 -9.43 -11.29 6.05
C PRO A 22 -9.83 -10.56 4.76
N GLN A 23 -11.08 -10.74 4.34
CA GLN A 23 -11.61 -10.12 3.14
C GLN A 23 -11.78 -8.60 3.29
N ASP A 24 -12.26 -8.13 4.44
CA ASP A 24 -12.41 -6.70 4.71
C ASP A 24 -11.05 -6.01 4.87
N ALA A 25 -10.09 -6.70 5.51
CA ALA A 25 -8.71 -6.22 5.60
C ALA A 25 -8.08 -6.07 4.19
N PHE A 26 -8.30 -7.03 3.30
CA PHE A 26 -7.87 -6.94 1.91
C PHE A 26 -8.47 -5.74 1.19
N PHE A 27 -9.79 -5.53 1.28
CA PHE A 27 -10.43 -4.38 0.65
C PHE A 27 -9.96 -3.05 1.23
N LYS A 28 -9.68 -3.01 2.55
CA LYS A 28 -9.11 -1.82 3.18
C LYS A 28 -7.70 -1.51 2.65
N ILE A 29 -6.86 -2.53 2.51
CA ILE A 29 -5.51 -2.38 1.94
C ILE A 29 -5.59 -1.94 0.49
N LYS A 30 -6.45 -2.56 -0.32
CA LYS A 30 -6.66 -2.19 -1.73
C LYS A 30 -7.08 -0.72 -1.87
N HIS A 31 -8.03 -0.27 -1.05
CA HIS A 31 -8.47 1.12 -1.03
C HIS A 31 -7.31 2.10 -0.75
N ILE A 32 -6.42 1.77 0.19
CA ILE A 32 -5.24 2.61 0.49
C ILE A 32 -4.33 2.73 -0.74
N ILE A 33 -4.12 1.63 -1.47
CA ILE A 33 -3.30 1.63 -2.69
C ILE A 33 -3.95 2.48 -3.78
N ASP A 34 -5.26 2.36 -3.96
CA ASP A 34 -6.03 3.14 -4.93
C ASP A 34 -5.98 4.65 -4.61
N GLU A 35 -6.10 5.03 -3.32
CA GLU A 35 -5.96 6.43 -2.88
C GLU A 35 -4.56 6.99 -3.15
N VAL A 36 -3.51 6.22 -2.84
CA VAL A 36 -2.12 6.62 -3.11
C VAL A 36 -1.89 6.79 -4.62
N ASN A 37 -2.38 5.87 -5.43
CA ASN A 37 -2.30 6.00 -6.89
C ASN A 37 -3.07 7.23 -7.40
N GLY A 38 -4.22 7.54 -6.81
CA GLY A 38 -4.97 8.77 -7.07
C GLY A 38 -4.13 10.01 -6.80
N LEU A 39 -3.48 10.08 -5.64
CA LEU A 39 -2.59 11.20 -5.27
C LEU A 39 -1.40 11.33 -6.21
N ILE A 40 -0.75 10.21 -6.56
CA ILE A 40 0.38 10.24 -7.50
C ILE A 40 -0.09 10.76 -8.86
N LYS A 41 -1.25 10.31 -9.34
CA LYS A 41 -1.82 10.78 -10.60
C LYS A 41 -2.12 12.27 -10.56
N THR A 42 -2.75 12.77 -9.50
CA THR A 42 -3.10 14.20 -9.35
C THR A 42 -1.88 15.12 -9.30
N HIS A 43 -0.76 14.65 -8.74
CA HIS A 43 0.46 15.45 -8.60
C HIS A 43 1.54 15.13 -9.65
N SER A 44 1.24 14.30 -10.65
CA SER A 44 2.16 14.04 -11.76
C SER A 44 1.94 15.07 -12.88
N GLU A 45 3.00 15.72 -13.32
CA GLU A 45 2.97 16.68 -14.44
C GLU A 45 2.70 15.97 -15.79
N ASP A 46 3.15 14.71 -15.92
CA ASP A 46 2.98 13.88 -17.11
C ASP A 46 2.17 12.61 -16.80
N GLU A 47 0.94 12.50 -17.30
CA GLU A 47 0.10 11.30 -17.11
C GLU A 47 0.73 10.03 -17.70
N SER A 48 1.46 10.13 -18.80
CA SER A 48 2.11 8.99 -19.46
C SER A 48 3.25 8.38 -18.64
N ASN A 49 3.74 9.12 -17.64
CA ASN A 49 4.93 8.81 -16.86
C ASN A 49 4.69 8.85 -15.35
N ALA A 50 3.43 8.96 -14.91
CA ALA A 50 3.07 8.90 -13.50
C ALA A 50 3.58 7.58 -12.89
N SER A 51 4.21 7.66 -11.72
CA SER A 51 4.59 6.45 -10.99
C SER A 51 3.31 5.71 -10.56
N TYR A 52 3.32 4.39 -10.66
CA TYR A 52 2.15 3.59 -10.30
C TYR A 52 2.57 2.53 -9.30
N VAL A 53 1.88 2.46 -8.15
CA VAL A 53 2.17 1.49 -7.10
C VAL A 53 1.17 0.35 -7.12
N SER A 54 1.68 -0.88 -7.19
CA SER A 54 0.90 -2.11 -7.15
C SER A 54 1.72 -3.24 -6.55
N PRO A 55 1.14 -4.07 -5.67
CA PRO A 55 1.81 -5.24 -5.12
C PRO A 55 2.32 -6.20 -6.20
N LEU A 56 1.61 -6.29 -7.34
CA LEU A 56 2.00 -7.13 -8.48
C LEU A 56 3.24 -6.62 -9.22
N LEU A 57 3.59 -5.34 -9.05
CA LEU A 57 4.79 -4.72 -9.60
C LEU A 57 5.96 -4.76 -8.62
N ASN A 58 5.81 -5.44 -7.48
CA ASN A 58 6.80 -5.54 -6.42
C ASN A 58 7.29 -4.18 -5.88
N ASN A 59 6.47 -3.14 -5.98
CA ASN A 59 6.75 -1.79 -5.46
C ASN A 59 5.82 -1.40 -4.30
N VAL A 60 5.19 -2.41 -3.68
CA VAL A 60 4.42 -2.28 -2.45
C VAL A 60 4.89 -3.36 -1.47
N CYS A 61 5.20 -2.98 -0.24
CA CYS A 61 5.47 -3.91 0.86
C CYS A 61 4.50 -3.70 2.02
N PHE A 62 4.25 -4.78 2.76
CA PHE A 62 3.36 -4.81 3.91
C PHE A 62 4.17 -5.10 5.16
N ALA A 63 4.00 -4.27 6.19
CA ALA A 63 4.88 -4.30 7.36
C ALA A 63 4.13 -4.15 8.69
N SER A 64 4.70 -4.78 9.72
CA SER A 64 4.48 -4.44 11.12
C SER A 64 5.83 -4.17 11.77
N SER A 65 6.12 -2.90 12.05
CA SER A 65 7.34 -2.55 12.78
C SER A 65 7.34 -3.08 14.22
N TYR A 66 6.17 -3.22 14.84
CA TYR A 66 6.04 -3.75 16.21
C TYR A 66 6.39 -5.24 16.28
N TYR A 67 5.82 -6.04 15.37
CA TYR A 67 6.09 -7.48 15.27
C TYR A 67 7.29 -7.82 14.39
N ARG A 68 8.00 -6.81 13.88
CA ARG A 68 9.25 -6.92 13.11
C ARG A 68 9.16 -7.83 11.87
N PHE A 69 8.04 -7.78 11.16
CA PHE A 69 7.91 -8.47 9.88
C PHE A 69 7.61 -7.48 8.75
N CYS A 70 8.10 -7.79 7.56
CA CYS A 70 7.85 -7.08 6.32
C CYS A 70 7.86 -8.11 5.19
N PHE A 71 6.90 -8.03 4.28
CA PHE A 71 6.84 -8.90 3.12
C PHE A 71 6.30 -8.18 1.89
N THR A 72 6.65 -8.71 0.72
CA THR A 72 6.06 -8.40 -0.59
C THR A 72 5.28 -9.61 -1.09
N LEU A 73 4.60 -9.49 -2.22
CA LEU A 73 4.02 -10.65 -2.90
C LEU A 73 5.09 -11.54 -3.54
#